data_AF-A0A3L7YM28-F1
#
_entry.id   AF-A0A3L7YM28-F1
#
_cell.length_a   1.000
_cell.length_b   1.000
_cell.length_c   1.000
_cell.angle_alpha   90.00
_cell.angle_beta   90.00
_cell.angle_gamma   90.00
#
_symmetry.space_group_name_H-M   'P 1'
#
loop_
_entity.id
_entity.type
_entity.pdbx_description
1 polymer ?
#
loop_
_entity_poly.entity_id
_entity_poly.type
_entity_poly.pdbx_seq_one_letter_code
_entity_poly.pdbx_strand_id
1 'polypeptide(L)'
;MASDTPNDPLDRMLQAIPRQGHLKLVAGVDGDPNGYPRLMTAIPERDPSVQADPFDSRDELVWRRLMEARRQKAILAREAIGGANEGVVMSRTVAVTRLLDLVSTSHIDFETRSHPEPRHARHLASIWEVGLSATVRATLMSMDGRPVLVAVPADRKIDALGVRARTGASTISVLRGDRGVGRVGWEGMEGQPGALPCVPEMFGASLLIDPELTDAGPIVVGLGGGQSLRCDGMQFAEALGARVIRCVGRTRLLPQGGMVDDPPH
;
A
#
# COMPACT_ATOMS: atom_id res chain seq x y z
N MET A 1 -31.30 57.99 6.73
CA MET A 1 -32.09 56.75 6.92
C MET A 1 -31.77 55.83 5.76
N ALA A 2 -31.33 54.60 6.08
CA ALA A 2 -30.95 53.47 5.20
C ALA A 2 -29.84 53.78 4.16
N SER A 3 -28.58 53.35 4.23
CA SER A 3 -27.94 52.07 4.61
C SER A 3 -28.37 50.87 3.75
N ASP A 4 -27.75 50.71 2.59
CA ASP A 4 -27.66 49.44 1.87
C ASP A 4 -26.18 49.08 1.67
N THR A 5 -25.78 48.01 2.35
CA THR A 5 -24.56 47.25 2.10
C THR A 5 -24.97 45.80 1.82
N PRO A 6 -24.55 45.18 0.72
CA PRO A 6 -24.45 43.73 0.65
C PRO A 6 -23.09 43.32 1.21
N ASN A 7 -23.10 42.64 2.36
CA ASN A 7 -22.00 41.80 2.81
C ASN A 7 -22.08 40.49 2.02
N ASP A 8 -21.40 40.41 0.87
CA ASP A 8 -21.10 39.12 0.26
C ASP A 8 -19.75 38.61 0.80
N PRO A 9 -19.73 37.50 1.56
CA PRO A 9 -18.49 36.89 2.03
C PRO A 9 -17.55 36.40 0.91
N LEU A 10 -18.04 36.22 -0.33
CA LEU A 10 -17.19 35.87 -1.48
C LEU A 10 -16.31 37.03 -1.96
N ASP A 11 -16.77 38.28 -1.84
CA ASP A 11 -16.00 39.47 -2.26
C ASP A 11 -14.81 39.74 -1.33
N ARG A 12 -14.91 39.36 -0.05
CA ARG A 12 -13.78 39.46 0.88
C ARG A 12 -12.71 38.39 0.63
N MET A 13 -13.10 37.23 0.09
CA MET A 13 -12.16 36.14 -0.20
C MET A 13 -11.31 36.43 -1.45
N LEU A 14 -11.87 37.12 -2.45
CA LEU A 14 -11.16 37.46 -3.69
C LEU A 14 -10.21 38.66 -3.55
N GLN A 15 -10.37 39.50 -2.52
CA GLN A 15 -9.48 40.64 -2.26
C GLN A 15 -8.24 40.30 -1.41
N ALA A 16 -8.15 39.08 -0.85
CA ALA A 16 -7.04 38.66 0.01
C ALA A 16 -5.87 37.99 -0.74
N ILE A 17 -5.89 37.95 -2.08
CA ILE A 17 -4.82 37.33 -2.87
C ILE A 17 -3.70 38.37 -3.12
N PRO A 18 -2.47 38.16 -2.63
CA PRO A 18 -1.35 39.06 -2.91
C PRO A 18 -1.01 39.00 -4.42
N ARG A 19 -1.12 40.14 -5.11
CA ARG A 19 -0.56 40.31 -6.46
C ARG A 19 0.91 40.69 -6.35
N GLN A 20 1.81 39.69 -6.30
CA GLN A 20 3.25 39.87 -6.53
C GLN A 20 3.79 38.58 -7.19
N GLY A 21 4.62 38.59 -8.23
CA GLY A 21 5.31 39.68 -8.90
C GLY A 21 5.67 39.35 -10.35
N HIS A 22 6.14 40.37 -11.04
CA HIS A 22 6.60 40.31 -12.43
C HIS A 22 7.85 39.43 -12.56
N LEU A 23 7.77 38.37 -13.36
CA LEU A 23 8.94 37.65 -13.85
C LEU A 23 9.60 38.47 -14.96
N LYS A 24 10.77 39.04 -14.67
CA LYS A 24 11.71 39.51 -15.69
C LYS A 24 12.47 38.30 -16.25
N LEU A 25 12.21 37.97 -17.51
CA LEU A 25 13.07 37.07 -18.29
C LEU A 25 14.38 37.83 -18.60
N VAL A 26 15.49 37.39 -18.02
CA VAL A 26 16.83 37.78 -18.45
C VAL A 26 17.37 36.64 -19.29
N ALA A 27 17.51 36.88 -20.59
CA ALA A 27 18.19 35.95 -21.50
C ALA A 27 19.71 36.14 -21.35
N GLY A 28 20.38 35.18 -20.71
CA GLY A 28 21.84 35.04 -20.77
C GLY A 28 22.18 34.07 -21.89
N VAL A 29 22.93 34.53 -22.88
CA VAL A 29 23.53 33.70 -23.93
C VAL A 29 24.95 33.39 -23.49
N ASP A 30 25.19 32.16 -23.02
CA ASP A 30 26.55 31.62 -22.93
C ASP A 30 26.56 30.19 -23.47
N GLY A 31 27.52 29.94 -24.36
CA GLY A 31 27.55 28.81 -25.28
C GLY A 31 27.81 27.47 -24.61
N ASP A 32 26.82 26.58 -24.71
CA ASP A 32 27.01 25.13 -24.61
C ASP A 32 26.92 24.54 -26.03
N PRO A 33 27.98 23.87 -26.54
CA PRO A 33 27.97 23.24 -27.87
C PRO A 33 27.02 22.04 -28.00
N ASN A 34 26.36 21.59 -26.93
CA ASN A 34 25.50 20.40 -26.96
C ASN A 34 23.98 20.67 -26.97
N GLY A 35 23.53 21.91 -27.17
CA GLY A 35 22.21 22.19 -27.77
C GLY A 35 20.95 21.60 -27.12
N TYR A 36 20.93 21.33 -25.80
CA TYR A 36 19.68 20.98 -25.10
C TYR A 36 19.21 22.14 -24.23
N PRO A 37 17.98 22.66 -24.42
CA PRO A 37 17.42 23.64 -23.50
C PRO A 37 17.20 22.99 -22.12
N ARG A 38 17.97 23.43 -21.12
CA ARG A 38 17.66 23.12 -19.72
C ARG A 38 16.41 23.90 -19.33
N LEU A 39 15.28 23.20 -19.22
CA LEU A 39 14.12 23.68 -18.47
C LEU A 39 14.53 23.76 -16.99
N MET A 40 14.97 24.94 -16.56
CA MET A 40 15.00 25.26 -15.14
C MET A 40 13.58 25.52 -14.68
N THR A 41 12.90 24.48 -14.22
CA THR A 41 11.68 24.63 -13.42
C THR A 41 12.08 25.23 -12.09
N ALA A 42 11.72 26.49 -11.86
CA ALA A 42 11.73 27.07 -10.53
C ALA A 42 10.77 26.26 -9.65
N ILE A 43 11.32 25.44 -8.77
CA ILE A 43 10.56 24.81 -7.70
C ILE A 43 10.28 25.94 -6.70
N PRO A 44 9.02 26.31 -6.43
CA PRO A 44 8.74 27.32 -5.42
C PRO A 44 9.30 26.82 -4.09
N GLU A 45 10.15 27.65 -3.46
CA GLU A 45 10.62 27.41 -2.10
C GLU A 45 9.41 27.25 -1.18
N ARG A 46 9.20 26.04 -0.66
CA ARG A 46 8.18 25.79 0.36
C ARG A 46 8.58 26.55 1.62
N ASP A 47 7.64 27.34 2.13
CA ASP A 47 7.74 27.97 3.45
C ASP A 47 8.03 26.89 4.51
N PRO A 48 9.19 26.93 5.20
CA PRO A 48 9.56 25.95 6.20
C PRO A 48 8.67 25.99 7.46
N SER A 49 7.77 26.96 7.59
CA SER A 49 6.85 27.09 8.73
C SER A 49 5.52 26.34 8.58
N VAL A 50 5.23 25.77 7.41
CA VAL A 50 3.99 24.97 7.17
C VAL A 50 4.34 23.48 7.09
N GLN A 51 4.68 22.88 8.23
CA GLN A 51 4.56 21.43 8.40
C GLN A 51 3.09 21.10 8.68
N ALA A 52 2.30 20.91 7.63
CA ALA A 52 1.07 20.15 7.78
C ALA A 52 1.49 18.70 8.05
N ASP A 53 1.38 18.26 9.32
CA ASP A 53 1.50 16.85 9.66
C ASP A 53 0.44 16.09 8.85
N PRO A 54 0.83 15.22 7.88
CA PRO A 54 -0.14 14.51 7.06
C PRO A 54 -0.91 13.45 7.85
N PHE A 55 -0.61 13.28 9.14
CA PHE A 55 -1.35 12.42 10.05
C PHE A 55 -1.84 13.25 11.24
N ASP A 56 -3.12 13.62 11.26
CA ASP A 56 -3.73 14.20 12.45
C ASP A 56 -3.59 13.20 13.60
N SER A 57 -3.01 13.64 14.71
CA SER A 57 -2.94 12.89 15.98
C SER A 57 -4.29 12.28 16.41
N ARG A 58 -5.41 12.85 15.97
CA ARG A 58 -6.77 12.32 16.16
C ARG A 58 -7.03 11.04 15.35
N ASP A 59 -6.47 10.93 14.15
CA ASP A 59 -6.59 9.74 13.29
C ASP A 59 -5.83 8.55 13.89
N GLU A 60 -4.71 8.80 14.56
CA GLU A 60 -3.92 7.74 15.22
C GLU A 60 -4.68 7.09 16.39
N LEU A 61 -5.38 7.89 17.22
CA LEU A 61 -6.17 7.36 18.33
C LEU A 61 -7.40 6.59 17.85
N VAL A 62 -8.08 7.09 16.82
CA VAL A 62 -9.23 6.41 16.19
C VAL A 62 -8.79 5.08 15.60
N TRP A 63 -7.66 5.07 14.88
CA TRP A 63 -7.10 3.86 14.30
C TRP A 63 -6.73 2.83 15.37
N ARG A 64 -6.04 3.24 16.45
CA ARG A 64 -5.69 2.33 17.57
C ARG A 64 -6.93 1.69 18.20
N ARG A 65 -7.98 2.48 18.46
CA ARG A 65 -9.26 1.98 19.00
C ARG A 65 -9.97 1.01 18.06
N LEU A 66 -9.95 1.30 16.76
CA LEU A 66 -10.53 0.40 15.74
C LEU A 66 -9.80 -0.95 15.71
N MET A 67 -8.47 -0.93 15.73
CA MET A 67 -7.65 -2.14 15.73
C MET A 67 -7.80 -2.95 17.03
N GLU A 68 -7.91 -2.27 18.18
CA GLU A 68 -8.17 -2.92 19.47
C GLU A 68 -9.56 -3.58 19.51
N ALA A 69 -10.60 -2.89 19.01
CA ALA A 69 -11.94 -3.46 18.90
C ALA A 69 -11.99 -4.68 17.96
N ARG A 70 -11.28 -4.63 16.82
CA ARG A 70 -11.15 -5.76 15.90
C ARG A 70 -10.43 -6.95 16.56
N ARG A 71 -9.35 -6.69 17.30
CA ARG A 71 -8.63 -7.71 18.08
C ARG A 71 -9.53 -8.39 19.11
N GLN A 72 -10.32 -7.61 19.85
CA GLN A 72 -11.26 -8.14 20.84
C GLN A 72 -12.32 -9.03 20.18
N LYS A 73 -12.86 -8.61 19.03
CA LYS A 73 -13.85 -9.38 18.25
C LYS A 73 -13.27 -10.71 17.73
N ALA A 74 -12.02 -10.70 17.26
CA ALA A 74 -11.35 -11.91 16.79
C ALA A 74 -11.12 -12.95 17.91
N ILE A 75 -10.78 -12.49 19.13
CA ILE A 75 -10.65 -13.38 20.30
C ILE A 75 -11.98 -14.08 20.61
N LEU A 76 -13.09 -13.33 20.63
CA LEU A 76 -14.42 -13.87 20.89
C LEU A 76 -14.88 -14.86 19.79
N ALA A 77 -14.55 -14.58 18.52
CA ALA A 77 -14.86 -15.49 17.42
C ALA A 77 -14.09 -16.83 17.55
N ARG A 78 -12.84 -16.78 18.01
CA ARG A 78 -12.01 -17.97 18.22
C ARG A 78 -12.54 -18.88 19.32
N GLU A 79 -13.06 -18.30 20.40
CA GLU A 79 -13.72 -19.06 21.47
C GLU A 79 -15.01 -19.73 20.98
N ALA A 80 -15.73 -19.11 20.04
CA ALA A 80 -16.94 -19.67 19.46
C ALA A 80 -16.70 -20.83 18.46
N ILE A 81 -15.53 -20.89 17.80
CA ILE A 81 -15.21 -21.87 16.75
C ILE A 81 -14.51 -23.13 17.30
N GLY A 82 -14.02 -23.11 18.54
CA GLY A 82 -13.18 -24.15 19.15
C GLY A 82 -13.81 -25.54 19.40
N GLY A 83 -14.93 -25.90 18.75
CA GLY A 83 -15.65 -27.16 19.00
C GLY A 83 -15.59 -28.22 17.88
N ALA A 84 -15.08 -27.91 16.68
CA ALA A 84 -15.16 -28.86 15.56
C ALA A 84 -14.04 -28.66 14.55
N ASN A 85 -12.96 -29.45 14.65
CA ASN A 85 -12.11 -29.92 13.53
C ASN A 85 -10.78 -30.51 14.05
N GLU A 86 -10.87 -31.62 14.79
CA GLU A 86 -9.71 -32.48 15.08
C GLU A 86 -9.59 -33.53 13.97
N GLY A 87 -8.72 -33.31 12.97
CA GLY A 87 -8.50 -34.36 11.97
C GLY A 87 -7.55 -34.05 10.82
N VAL A 88 -7.33 -32.78 10.48
CA VAL A 88 -6.34 -32.40 9.45
C VAL A 88 -5.61 -31.13 9.90
N VAL A 89 -4.79 -31.25 10.95
CA VAL A 89 -3.93 -30.15 11.40
C VAL A 89 -2.52 -30.41 10.87
N MET A 90 -2.33 -30.22 9.56
CA MET A 90 -1.03 -29.76 9.11
C MET A 90 -0.82 -28.39 9.76
N SER A 91 0.32 -28.21 10.45
CA SER A 91 0.64 -27.03 11.28
C SER A 91 0.33 -25.73 10.53
N ARG A 92 -0.87 -25.16 10.77
CA ARG A 92 -1.20 -23.81 10.29
C ARG A 92 -0.31 -22.86 11.08
N THR A 93 0.51 -22.09 10.37
CA THR A 93 1.31 -21.06 11.03
C THR A 93 0.38 -20.02 11.64
N VAL A 94 0.84 -19.32 12.69
CA VAL A 94 0.09 -18.23 13.33
C VAL A 94 -0.34 -17.16 12.30
N ALA A 95 0.48 -16.95 11.27
CA ALA A 95 0.21 -16.05 10.16
C ALA A 95 -1.04 -16.45 9.38
N VAL A 96 -1.12 -17.71 8.96
CA VAL A 96 -2.24 -18.22 8.17
C VAL A 96 -3.51 -18.19 9.01
N THR A 97 -3.45 -18.65 10.26
CA THR A 97 -4.62 -18.64 11.16
C THR A 97 -5.16 -17.22 11.33
N ARG A 98 -4.30 -16.23 11.59
CA ARG A 98 -4.74 -14.83 11.76
C ARG A 98 -5.39 -14.25 10.50
N LEU A 99 -4.82 -14.50 9.32
CA LEU A 99 -5.42 -13.98 8.10
C LEU A 99 -6.75 -14.67 7.79
N LEU A 100 -6.83 -16.00 7.98
CA LEU A 100 -8.08 -16.72 7.80
C LEU A 100 -9.14 -16.26 8.79
N ASP A 101 -8.79 -16.01 10.06
CA ASP A 101 -9.72 -15.46 11.05
C ASP A 101 -10.20 -14.05 10.64
N LEU A 102 -9.29 -13.19 10.18
CA LEU A 102 -9.62 -11.85 9.72
C LEU A 102 -10.55 -11.87 8.51
N VAL A 103 -10.24 -12.68 7.50
CA VAL A 103 -11.08 -12.78 6.29
C VAL A 103 -12.43 -13.44 6.62
N SER A 104 -12.45 -14.47 7.47
CA SER A 104 -13.68 -15.15 7.89
C SER A 104 -14.61 -14.23 8.68
N THR A 105 -14.06 -13.35 9.53
CA THR A 105 -14.85 -12.38 10.31
C THR A 105 -15.34 -11.18 9.48
N SER A 106 -14.83 -11.04 8.25
CA SER A 106 -15.18 -9.94 7.34
C SER A 106 -16.26 -10.30 6.32
N HIS A 107 -16.86 -11.49 6.41
CA HIS A 107 -17.91 -11.98 5.49
C HIS A 107 -17.50 -11.94 4.01
N ILE A 108 -16.21 -12.08 3.73
CA ILE A 108 -15.69 -12.17 2.37
C ILE A 108 -15.87 -13.61 1.89
N ASP A 109 -16.32 -13.76 0.65
CA ASP A 109 -16.27 -15.07 -0.02
C ASP A 109 -14.83 -15.35 -0.44
N PHE A 110 -14.26 -16.44 0.09
CA PHE A 110 -12.90 -16.85 -0.24
C PHE A 110 -12.78 -18.36 -0.44
N GLU A 111 -11.87 -18.74 -1.35
CA GLU A 111 -11.41 -20.12 -1.52
C GLU A 111 -10.01 -20.22 -0.94
N THR A 112 -9.68 -21.33 -0.26
CA THR A 112 -8.30 -21.60 0.18
C THR A 112 -7.75 -22.83 -0.50
N ARG A 113 -6.44 -22.85 -0.74
CA ARG A 113 -5.72 -24.03 -1.20
C ARG A 113 -4.49 -24.28 -0.34
N SER A 114 -4.26 -25.55 -0.04
CA SER A 114 -3.00 -26.04 0.49
C SER A 114 -2.17 -26.62 -0.65
N HIS A 115 -0.89 -26.30 -0.70
CA HIS A 115 0.03 -26.69 -1.75
C HIS A 115 1.48 -26.68 -1.22
N PRO A 116 2.45 -27.29 -1.93
CA PRO A 116 3.87 -27.07 -1.63
C PRO A 116 4.21 -25.57 -1.62
N GLU A 117 5.15 -25.15 -0.78
CA GLU A 117 5.47 -23.72 -0.63
C GLU A 117 5.91 -23.09 -1.96
N PRO A 118 5.23 -22.02 -2.43
CA PRO A 118 5.52 -21.44 -3.72
C PRO A 118 6.79 -20.59 -3.64
N ARG A 119 7.83 -21.00 -4.37
CA ARG A 119 9.13 -20.29 -4.44
C ARG A 119 9.04 -18.83 -4.87
N HIS A 120 8.05 -18.47 -5.69
CA HIS A 120 7.83 -17.11 -6.19
C HIS A 120 6.40 -16.94 -6.68
N ALA A 121 5.96 -15.70 -6.89
CA ALA A 121 4.59 -15.40 -7.32
C ALA A 121 4.16 -16.12 -8.60
N ARG A 122 5.06 -16.37 -9.58
CA ARG A 122 4.67 -17.17 -10.77
C ARG A 122 4.26 -18.60 -10.45
N HIS A 123 4.85 -19.19 -9.42
CA HIS A 123 4.48 -20.54 -8.99
C HIS A 123 3.09 -20.51 -8.36
N LEU A 124 2.81 -19.51 -7.52
CA LEU A 124 1.48 -19.30 -6.95
C LEU A 124 0.42 -19.05 -8.04
N ALA A 125 0.70 -18.20 -9.02
CA ALA A 125 -0.19 -17.96 -10.16
C ALA A 125 -0.52 -19.25 -10.91
N SER A 126 0.49 -20.11 -11.15
CA SER A 126 0.31 -21.41 -11.79
C SER A 126 -0.56 -22.38 -10.98
N ILE A 127 -0.44 -22.39 -9.65
CA ILE A 127 -1.25 -23.24 -8.77
C ILE A 127 -2.75 -22.88 -8.86
N TRP A 128 -3.04 -21.61 -9.10
CA TRP A 128 -4.41 -21.09 -9.21
C TRP A 128 -4.91 -20.96 -10.64
N GLU A 129 -4.06 -21.26 -11.63
CA GLU A 129 -4.37 -21.10 -13.05
C GLU A 129 -4.79 -19.66 -13.40
N VAL A 130 -4.13 -18.67 -12.77
CA VAL A 130 -4.40 -17.24 -12.99
C VAL A 130 -3.18 -16.52 -13.58
N GLY A 131 -3.43 -15.33 -14.13
CA GLY A 131 -2.36 -14.42 -14.56
C GLY A 131 -1.59 -13.83 -13.37
N LEU A 132 -0.34 -13.40 -13.62
CA LEU A 132 0.47 -12.71 -12.63
C LEU A 132 -0.15 -11.39 -12.15
N SER A 133 -0.94 -10.74 -13.00
CA SER A 133 -1.68 -9.53 -12.66
C SER A 133 -2.74 -9.76 -11.56
N ALA A 134 -3.26 -10.99 -11.44
CA ALA A 134 -4.21 -11.37 -10.40
C ALA A 134 -3.51 -11.95 -9.14
N THR A 135 -2.20 -12.14 -9.17
CA THR A 135 -1.44 -12.65 -8.01
C THR A 135 -0.87 -11.48 -7.22
N VAL A 136 -1.11 -11.44 -5.92
CA VAL A 136 -0.61 -10.37 -5.04
C VAL A 136 0.84 -10.61 -4.65
N ARG A 137 1.66 -9.57 -4.78
CA ARG A 137 2.96 -9.48 -4.13
C ARG A 137 2.92 -8.39 -3.08
N ALA A 138 3.22 -8.77 -1.83
CA ALA A 138 3.38 -7.83 -0.73
C ALA A 138 4.86 -7.50 -0.52
N THR A 139 5.16 -6.21 -0.25
CA THR A 139 6.48 -5.74 0.14
C THR A 139 6.35 -4.89 1.40
N LEU A 140 7.09 -5.23 2.45
CA LEU A 140 7.15 -4.41 3.64
C LEU A 140 8.15 -3.25 3.43
N MET A 141 7.69 -2.04 3.71
CA MET A 141 8.44 -0.80 3.57
C MET A 141 8.40 -0.03 4.90
N SER A 142 9.34 0.89 5.09
CA SER A 142 9.27 1.92 6.11
C SER A 142 8.99 3.26 5.44
N MET A 143 7.96 3.97 5.92
CA MET A 143 7.62 5.33 5.55
C MET A 143 7.71 6.21 6.79
N ASP A 144 8.66 7.14 6.82
CA ASP A 144 8.91 8.00 7.99
C ASP A 144 9.04 7.22 9.31
N GLY A 145 9.77 6.11 9.24
CA GLY A 145 10.00 5.22 10.38
C GLY A 145 8.83 4.28 10.70
N ARG A 146 7.66 4.44 10.07
CA ARG A 146 6.48 3.58 10.28
C ARG A 146 6.44 2.42 9.28
N PRO A 147 6.14 1.18 9.70
CA PRO A 147 6.02 0.06 8.77
C PRO A 147 4.75 0.20 7.92
N VAL A 148 4.89 -0.07 6.62
CA VAL A 148 3.82 -0.03 5.63
C VAL A 148 3.96 -1.24 4.72
N LEU A 149 2.91 -2.05 4.64
CA LEU A 149 2.83 -3.15 3.71
C LEU A 149 2.24 -2.64 2.40
N VAL A 150 2.93 -2.88 1.29
CA VAL A 150 2.50 -2.44 -0.04
C VAL A 150 2.17 -3.66 -0.89
N ALA A 151 0.90 -3.80 -1.27
CA ALA A 151 0.36 -4.88 -2.08
C ALA A 151 0.17 -4.41 -3.53
N VAL A 152 0.80 -5.12 -4.47
CA VAL A 152 0.74 -4.84 -5.90
C VAL A 152 0.56 -6.13 -6.71
N PRO A 153 0.09 -6.06 -7.97
CA PRO A 153 0.15 -7.19 -8.88
C PRO A 153 1.58 -7.74 -8.99
N ALA A 154 1.71 -9.06 -9.04
CA ALA A 154 3.01 -9.72 -9.03
C ALA A 154 3.84 -9.45 -10.29
N ASP A 155 3.19 -9.06 -11.39
CA ASP A 155 3.84 -8.61 -12.61
C ASP A 155 4.24 -7.14 -12.60
N ARG A 156 3.96 -6.36 -11.55
CA ARG A 156 4.33 -4.94 -11.49
C ARG A 156 5.55 -4.69 -10.62
N LYS A 157 6.17 -3.52 -10.75
CA LYS A 157 7.15 -2.98 -9.80
C LYS A 157 6.55 -1.84 -9.00
N ILE A 158 6.87 -1.81 -7.70
CA ILE A 158 6.51 -0.68 -6.84
C ILE A 158 7.29 0.55 -7.30
N ASP A 159 6.58 1.63 -7.58
CA ASP A 159 7.14 2.96 -7.81
C ASP A 159 7.27 3.68 -6.47
N ALA A 160 8.41 3.49 -5.80
CA ALA A 160 8.64 4.08 -4.48
C ALA A 160 8.57 5.62 -4.50
N LEU A 161 8.96 6.26 -5.61
CA LEU A 161 8.88 7.72 -5.74
C LEU A 161 7.44 8.19 -5.90
N GLY A 162 6.65 7.50 -6.73
CA GLY A 162 5.22 7.78 -6.89
C GLY A 162 4.43 7.50 -5.60
N VAL A 163 4.74 6.41 -4.89
CA VAL A 163 4.17 6.13 -3.56
C VAL A 163 4.49 7.28 -2.60
N ARG A 164 5.77 7.68 -2.49
CA ARG A 164 6.20 8.81 -1.65
C ARG A 164 5.42 10.09 -1.98
N ALA A 165 5.28 10.42 -3.26
CA ALA A 165 4.54 11.61 -3.69
C ALA A 165 3.05 11.57 -3.30
N ARG A 166 2.41 10.40 -3.39
CA ARG A 166 0.98 10.22 -3.06
C ARG A 166 0.69 10.14 -1.57
N THR A 167 1.64 9.62 -0.78
CA THR A 167 1.50 9.52 0.67
C THR A 167 1.97 10.78 1.40
N GLY A 168 2.77 11.62 0.74
CA GLY A 168 3.41 12.78 1.38
C GLY A 168 4.58 12.40 2.29
N ALA A 169 5.02 11.14 2.28
CA ALA A 169 6.11 10.68 3.11
C ALA A 169 7.42 11.40 2.76
N SER A 170 8.22 11.74 3.77
CA SER A 170 9.53 12.36 3.54
C SER A 170 10.57 11.31 3.13
N THR A 171 10.46 10.12 3.72
CA THR A 171 11.37 9.00 3.54
C THR A 171 10.60 7.73 3.21
N ILE A 172 11.15 6.93 2.30
CA ILE A 172 10.63 5.60 1.97
C ILE A 172 11.80 4.63 1.78
N SER A 173 11.72 3.46 2.39
CA SER A 173 12.73 2.41 2.21
C SER A 173 12.11 1.02 2.27
N VAL A 174 12.67 0.05 1.55
CA VAL A 174 12.22 -1.35 1.64
C VAL A 174 12.82 -1.99 2.89
N LEU A 175 11.98 -2.63 3.71
CA LEU A 175 12.45 -3.42 4.84
C LEU A 175 12.82 -4.81 4.34
N ARG A 176 14.13 -5.06 4.18
CA ARG A 176 14.66 -6.36 3.77
C ARG A 176 14.66 -7.35 4.94
N GLY A 177 14.31 -8.61 4.68
CA GLY A 177 14.11 -9.65 5.69
C GLY A 177 15.27 -9.85 6.65
N ASP A 178 16.52 -9.63 6.21
CA ASP A 178 17.73 -9.85 7.00
C ASP A 178 18.14 -8.67 7.90
N ARG A 179 17.66 -7.43 7.62
CA ARG A 179 18.14 -6.22 8.33
C ARG A 179 17.07 -5.20 8.69
N GLY A 180 16.00 -5.12 7.91
CA GLY A 180 14.93 -4.14 8.08
C GLY A 180 13.78 -4.70 8.90
N VAL A 181 13.40 -5.95 8.66
CA VAL A 181 12.20 -6.52 9.29
C VAL A 181 12.46 -6.92 10.76
N GLY A 182 13.69 -7.35 11.11
CA GLY A 182 14.09 -7.55 12.51
C GLY A 182 14.03 -6.28 13.38
N ARG A 183 14.19 -5.08 12.79
CA ARG A 183 14.14 -3.80 13.52
C ARG A 183 12.73 -3.39 13.94
N VAL A 184 11.71 -3.92 13.25
CA VAL A 184 10.31 -3.72 13.65
C VAL A 184 9.82 -4.81 14.61
N GLY A 185 10.74 -5.54 15.24
CA GLY A 185 10.44 -6.61 16.19
C GLY A 185 9.87 -7.87 15.54
N TRP A 186 10.03 -8.02 14.22
CA TRP A 186 9.57 -9.20 13.50
C TRP A 186 10.73 -10.16 13.26
N GLU A 187 10.64 -11.32 13.88
CA GLU A 187 11.70 -12.34 13.90
C GLU A 187 11.72 -13.21 12.63
N GLY A 188 10.83 -12.96 11.66
CA GLY A 188 10.66 -13.80 10.49
C GLY A 188 9.36 -14.59 10.50
N MET A 189 9.00 -15.15 9.34
CA MET A 189 8.32 -16.43 9.32
C MET A 189 9.39 -17.51 9.20
N GLU A 190 9.17 -18.67 9.82
CA GLU A 190 9.91 -19.88 9.42
C GLU A 190 9.62 -20.12 7.93
N GLY A 191 10.62 -19.90 7.06
CA GLY A 191 10.44 -19.99 5.62
C GLY A 191 11.41 -19.13 4.81
N GLN A 192 11.43 -19.31 3.49
CA GLN A 192 12.36 -18.60 2.61
C GLN A 192 11.94 -17.13 2.39
N PRO A 193 12.91 -16.20 2.26
CA PRO A 193 12.66 -14.82 1.88
C PRO A 193 11.88 -14.74 0.56
N GLY A 194 10.76 -13.99 0.53
CA GLY A 194 10.03 -13.69 -0.71
C GLY A 194 8.52 -13.94 -0.67
N ALA A 195 8.01 -14.63 0.36
CA ALA A 195 6.59 -14.91 0.55
C ALA A 195 6.04 -14.20 1.80
N LEU A 196 6.10 -12.86 1.83
CA LEU A 196 5.48 -12.12 2.93
C LEU A 196 3.96 -12.26 2.84
N PRO A 197 3.28 -12.71 3.90
CA PRO A 197 1.82 -12.76 3.93
C PRO A 197 1.30 -11.34 3.89
N CYS A 198 0.21 -11.10 3.15
CA CYS A 198 -0.38 -9.76 3.02
C CYS A 198 -1.25 -9.40 4.25
N VAL A 199 -0.66 -9.47 5.44
CA VAL A 199 -1.35 -9.33 6.74
C VAL A 199 -0.73 -8.16 7.52
N PRO A 200 -1.20 -6.92 7.34
CA PRO A 200 -0.60 -5.73 7.96
C PRO A 200 -0.39 -5.85 9.48
N GLU A 201 -1.37 -6.43 10.19
CA GLU A 201 -1.34 -6.58 11.66
C GLU A 201 -0.16 -7.41 12.17
N MET A 202 0.34 -8.37 11.38
CA MET A 202 1.51 -9.16 11.75
C MET A 202 2.79 -8.33 11.86
N PHE A 203 2.81 -7.18 11.18
CA PHE A 203 3.98 -6.30 11.09
C PHE A 203 3.76 -4.97 11.83
N GLY A 204 2.61 -4.80 12.50
CA GLY A 204 2.18 -3.50 13.00
C GLY A 204 2.09 -2.44 11.90
N ALA A 205 1.85 -2.86 10.65
CA ALA A 205 1.92 -2.02 9.47
C ALA A 205 0.55 -1.49 9.07
N SER A 206 0.53 -0.34 8.38
CA SER A 206 -0.61 0.03 7.54
C SER A 206 -0.54 -0.71 6.19
N LEU A 207 -1.66 -0.83 5.47
CA LEU A 207 -1.69 -1.48 4.16
C LEU A 207 -2.02 -0.47 3.06
N LEU A 208 -1.16 -0.40 2.05
CA LEU A 208 -1.42 0.25 0.78
C LEU A 208 -1.66 -0.82 -0.28
N ILE A 209 -2.74 -0.69 -1.05
CA ILE A 209 -3.06 -1.62 -2.14
C ILE A 209 -3.18 -0.84 -3.46
N ASP A 210 -2.61 -1.40 -4.52
CA ASP A 210 -2.74 -0.83 -5.85
C ASP A 210 -4.16 -1.05 -6.43
N PRO A 211 -4.76 -0.04 -7.07
CA PRO A 211 -6.08 -0.17 -7.70
C PRO A 211 -6.16 -1.31 -8.72
N GLU A 212 -5.06 -1.66 -9.40
CA GLU A 212 -5.07 -2.78 -10.34
C GLU A 212 -5.47 -4.11 -9.67
N LEU A 213 -5.27 -4.26 -8.35
CA LEU A 213 -5.73 -5.45 -7.61
C LEU A 213 -7.21 -5.38 -7.24
N THR A 214 -7.76 -4.20 -6.96
CA THR A 214 -9.18 -4.04 -6.64
C THR A 214 -10.06 -4.09 -7.87
N ASP A 215 -9.53 -3.66 -9.02
CA ASP A 215 -10.26 -3.57 -10.28
C ASP A 215 -10.21 -4.88 -11.09
N ALA A 216 -9.27 -5.78 -10.78
CA ALA A 216 -9.08 -7.05 -11.49
C ALA A 216 -10.12 -8.14 -11.13
N GLY A 217 -10.97 -7.91 -10.14
CA GLY A 217 -11.89 -8.92 -9.61
C GLY A 217 -11.17 -9.89 -8.67
N PRO A 218 -11.25 -11.22 -8.88
CA PRO A 218 -10.61 -12.20 -7.99
C PRO A 218 -9.08 -12.12 -8.02
N ILE A 219 -8.48 -11.97 -6.83
CA ILE A 219 -7.04 -11.97 -6.61
C ILE A 219 -6.60 -13.21 -5.82
N VAL A 220 -5.32 -13.56 -5.95
CA VAL A 220 -4.68 -14.67 -5.24
C VAL A 220 -3.61 -14.15 -4.30
N VAL A 221 -3.68 -14.52 -3.03
CA VAL A 221 -2.79 -14.07 -1.96
C VAL A 221 -2.09 -15.26 -1.32
N GLY A 222 -0.77 -15.19 -1.21
CA GLY A 222 0.00 -16.17 -0.43
C GLY A 222 -0.12 -15.89 1.07
N LEU A 223 -0.35 -16.94 1.86
CA LEU A 223 -0.50 -16.85 3.33
C LEU A 223 0.76 -17.30 4.10
N GLY A 224 1.77 -17.80 3.38
CA GLY A 224 2.93 -18.48 3.96
C GLY A 224 2.63 -19.96 4.23
N GLY A 225 3.68 -20.75 4.51
CA GLY A 225 3.53 -22.16 4.94
C GLY A 225 2.79 -23.07 3.96
N GLY A 226 2.86 -22.81 2.65
CA GLY A 226 2.15 -23.61 1.64
C GLY A 226 0.65 -23.39 1.57
N GLN A 227 0.14 -22.27 2.07
CA GLN A 227 -1.26 -21.91 1.96
C GLN A 227 -1.45 -20.62 1.17
N SER A 228 -2.56 -20.55 0.46
CA SER A 228 -3.00 -19.37 -0.29
C SER A 228 -4.52 -19.25 -0.25
N LEU A 229 -5.01 -18.05 -0.53
CA LEU A 229 -6.44 -17.80 -0.71
C LEU A 229 -6.70 -17.07 -2.02
N ARG A 230 -7.92 -17.23 -2.53
CA ARG A 230 -8.50 -16.44 -3.60
C ARG A 230 -9.76 -15.75 -3.10
N CYS A 231 -9.88 -14.45 -3.34
CA CYS A 231 -11.04 -13.65 -2.97
C CYS A 231 -11.17 -12.43 -3.89
N ASP A 232 -12.26 -11.68 -3.79
CA ASP A 232 -12.41 -10.40 -4.48
C ASP A 232 -11.42 -9.36 -3.93
N GLY A 233 -10.77 -8.61 -4.83
CA GLY A 233 -9.73 -7.65 -4.46
C GLY A 233 -10.24 -6.42 -3.70
N MET A 234 -11.44 -5.93 -4.02
CA MET A 234 -12.04 -4.80 -3.29
C MET A 234 -12.45 -5.24 -1.89
N GLN A 235 -13.13 -6.38 -1.76
CA GLN A 235 -13.50 -6.94 -0.46
C GLN A 235 -12.25 -7.17 0.41
N PHE A 236 -11.18 -7.73 -0.17
CA PHE A 236 -9.91 -7.93 0.52
C PHE A 236 -9.32 -6.62 1.05
N ALA A 237 -9.35 -5.56 0.25
CA ALA A 237 -8.91 -4.22 0.65
C ALA A 237 -9.74 -3.69 1.83
N GLU A 238 -11.07 -3.79 1.76
CA GLU A 238 -11.99 -3.32 2.79
C GLU A 238 -11.81 -4.06 4.13
N ALA A 239 -11.73 -5.39 4.10
CA ALA A 239 -11.51 -6.20 5.31
C ALA A 239 -10.23 -5.82 6.05
N LEU A 240 -9.16 -5.59 5.30
CA LEU A 240 -7.87 -5.22 5.87
C LEU A 240 -7.75 -3.73 6.21
N GLY A 241 -8.77 -2.91 5.92
CA GLY A 241 -8.70 -1.46 6.07
C GLY A 241 -7.58 -0.85 5.23
N ALA A 242 -7.36 -1.38 4.03
CA ALA A 242 -6.33 -0.93 3.12
C ALA A 242 -6.64 0.46 2.56
N ARG A 243 -5.61 1.29 2.39
CA ARG A 243 -5.73 2.52 1.60
C ARG A 243 -5.41 2.21 0.14
N VAL A 244 -6.40 2.37 -0.73
CA VAL A 244 -6.25 2.15 -2.18
C VAL A 244 -5.55 3.35 -2.80
N ILE A 245 -4.31 3.17 -3.26
CA ILE A 245 -3.55 4.20 -3.98
C ILE A 245 -2.67 3.56 -5.05
N ARG A 246 -2.41 4.28 -6.15
CA ARG A 246 -1.49 3.78 -7.16
C ARG A 246 -0.08 3.63 -6.56
N CYS A 247 0.40 2.39 -6.52
CA CYS A 247 1.67 1.96 -5.97
C CYS A 247 2.65 1.53 -7.06
N VAL A 248 2.15 1.19 -8.24
CA VAL A 248 2.98 0.65 -9.33
C VAL A 248 3.45 1.72 -10.32
N GLY A 249 4.65 1.49 -10.86
CA GLY A 249 5.20 2.24 -11.98
C GLY A 249 4.73 1.68 -13.32
N ARG A 250 5.45 2.06 -14.39
CA ARG A 250 5.16 1.61 -15.76
C ARG A 250 5.79 0.25 -16.09
N THR A 251 6.71 -0.22 -15.26
CA THR A 251 7.47 -1.43 -15.56
C THR A 251 6.68 -2.69 -15.18
N ARG A 252 6.49 -3.57 -16.16
CA ARG A 252 5.77 -4.84 -16.07
C ARG A 252 6.66 -6.03 -16.40
N LEU A 253 6.52 -7.12 -15.66
CA LEU A 253 7.18 -8.39 -15.85
C LEU A 253 6.40 -9.22 -16.87
N LEU A 254 7.09 -9.70 -17.90
CA LEU A 254 6.46 -10.58 -18.88
C LEU A 254 6.29 -12.01 -18.33
N PRO A 255 5.28 -12.77 -18.80
CA PRO A 255 5.09 -14.17 -18.41
C PRO A 255 6.34 -15.04 -18.62
N GLN A 256 7.03 -14.86 -19.75
CA GLN A 256 8.28 -15.55 -20.10
C GLN A 256 9.52 -15.04 -19.36
N GLY A 257 9.39 -14.02 -18.51
CA GLY A 257 10.51 -13.30 -17.91
C GLY A 257 10.95 -12.09 -18.73
N GLY A 258 11.78 -11.24 -18.11
CA GLY A 258 12.10 -9.92 -18.65
C GLY A 258 11.11 -8.83 -18.23
N MET A 259 11.52 -7.57 -18.34
CA MET A 259 10.72 -6.41 -17.96
C MET A 259 10.48 -5.54 -19.18
N VAL A 260 9.28 -4.97 -19.30
CA VAL A 260 8.91 -3.96 -20.30
C VAL A 260 8.32 -2.75 -19.61
N ASP A 261 8.48 -1.56 -20.20
CA ASP A 261 7.76 -0.38 -19.74
C ASP A 261 6.49 -0.21 -20.57
N ASP A 262 5.35 -0.16 -19.90
CA ASP A 262 4.07 0.13 -20.54
C ASP A 262 4.08 1.60 -21.06
N PRO A 263 3.38 1.91 -22.17
CA PRO A 263 3.30 3.27 -22.71
C PRO A 263 2.68 4.26 -21.69
N PRO A 264 2.91 5.58 -21.84
CA PRO A 264 2.28 6.56 -20.97
C PRO A 264 0.78 6.55 -21.25
N HIS A 265 -0.03 6.43 -20.19
CA HIS A 265 -1.48 6.62 -20.23
C HIS A 265 -1.85 8.07 -20.02
#